data_AF-A0A966THK7-F1
#
_entry.id   AF-A0A966THK7-F1
#
_cell.length_a   1.000
_cell.length_b   1.000
_cell.length_c   1.000
_cell.angle_alpha   90.00
_cell.angle_beta   90.00
_cell.angle_gamma   90.00
#
_symmetry.space_group_name_H-M   'P 1'
#
loop_
_entity.id
_entity.type
_entity.pdbx_description
1 polymer ?
#
loop_
_entity_poly.entity_id
_entity_poly.type
_entity_poly.pdbx_seq_one_letter_code
_entity_poly.pdbx_strand_id
1 'polypeptide(L)'
;SGGTRLGECLQNFNNNWGVGSLARRSIFVILSDGWDRGEPQVLAEQMLRLQRVAYRVIWVNPLKVSPGYAPLARGMAAAMPHIDDFVEGHSLEALRELTEIISRESHESFKTRKVESHA
;
A
#
# COMPACT_ATOMS: atom_id res chain seq x y z
N SER A 1 -21.95 13.04 5.63
CA SER A 1 -21.06 12.19 4.81
C SER A 1 -20.55 11.03 5.65
N GLY A 2 -20.57 9.81 5.10
CA GLY A 2 -20.45 8.53 5.84
C GLY A 2 -19.06 8.10 6.31
N GLY A 3 -17.99 8.85 6.00
CA GLY A 3 -16.60 8.47 6.30
C GLY A 3 -16.06 7.39 5.36
N THR A 4 -14.74 7.20 5.36
CA THR A 4 -14.06 6.19 4.52
C THR A 4 -14.21 4.80 5.16
N ARG A 5 -14.54 3.79 4.34
CA ARG A 5 -14.62 2.36 4.71
C ARG A 5 -13.59 1.57 3.91
N LEU A 6 -12.31 1.86 4.16
CA LEU A 6 -11.16 1.32 3.45
C LEU A 6 -11.11 -0.21 3.51
N GLY A 7 -11.45 -0.82 4.65
CA GLY A 7 -11.50 -2.28 4.79
C GLY A 7 -12.49 -2.91 3.80
N GLU A 8 -13.70 -2.36 3.69
CA GLU A 8 -14.72 -2.83 2.73
C GLU A 8 -14.30 -2.55 1.28
N CYS A 9 -13.68 -1.39 1.00
CA CYS A 9 -13.14 -1.09 -0.32
C CYS A 9 -12.07 -2.09 -0.76
N LEU A 10 -11.13 -2.43 0.13
CA LEU A 10 -10.11 -3.43 -0.15
C LEU A 10 -10.70 -4.84 -0.24
N GLN A 11 -11.75 -5.15 0.51
CA GLN A 11 -12.45 -6.43 0.40
C GLN A 11 -13.06 -6.59 -1.00
N ASN A 12 -13.77 -5.57 -1.45
CA ASN A 12 -14.34 -5.53 -2.79
C ASN A 12 -13.24 -5.61 -3.85
N PHE A 13 -12.12 -4.91 -3.65
CA PHE A 13 -11.00 -5.00 -4.56
C PHE A 13 -10.43 -6.43 -4.64
N ASN A 14 -10.10 -7.02 -3.49
CA ASN A 14 -9.49 -8.35 -3.42
C ASN A 14 -10.40 -9.45 -3.98
N ASN A 15 -11.72 -9.34 -3.76
CA ASN A 15 -12.69 -10.32 -4.26
C ASN A 15 -12.84 -10.27 -5.78
N ASN A 16 -12.73 -9.09 -6.39
CA ASN A 16 -12.91 -8.92 -7.83
C ASN A 16 -11.59 -9.01 -8.62
N TRP A 17 -10.44 -8.64 -8.01
CA TRP A 17 -9.16 -8.51 -8.71
C TRP A 17 -7.93 -9.10 -8.00
N GLY A 18 -8.08 -9.66 -6.79
CA GLY A 18 -6.95 -10.05 -5.95
C GLY A 18 -6.30 -11.40 -6.28
N VAL A 19 -7.08 -12.48 -6.38
CA VAL A 19 -6.52 -13.84 -6.33
C VAL A 19 -6.04 -14.36 -7.70
N GLY A 20 -6.61 -13.86 -8.80
CA GLY A 20 -6.34 -14.36 -10.16
C GLY A 20 -6.00 -13.31 -11.22
N SER A 21 -5.87 -12.02 -10.87
CA SER A 21 -5.68 -10.93 -11.85
C SER A 21 -4.77 -9.80 -11.34
N LEU A 22 -5.13 -8.54 -11.64
CA LEU A 22 -4.36 -7.29 -11.60
C LEU A 22 -3.50 -7.08 -10.35
N ALA A 23 -3.82 -7.69 -9.21
CA ALA A 23 -3.05 -7.54 -7.99
C ALA A 23 -1.68 -8.25 -8.02
N ARG A 24 -1.53 -9.34 -8.78
CA ARG A 24 -0.27 -10.09 -8.82
C ARG A 24 0.85 -9.27 -9.46
N ARG A 25 2.01 -9.24 -8.78
CA ARG A 25 3.22 -8.52 -9.20
C ARG A 25 3.02 -6.99 -9.36
N SER A 26 1.93 -6.45 -8.83
CA SER A 26 1.65 -5.02 -8.85
C SER A 26 2.18 -4.33 -7.60
N ILE A 27 2.56 -3.06 -7.76
CA ILE A 27 2.81 -2.16 -6.65
C ILE A 27 1.50 -1.47 -6.31
N PHE A 28 1.03 -1.63 -5.07
CA PHE A 28 -0.13 -0.92 -4.56
C PHE A 28 0.32 0.32 -3.82
N VAL A 29 -0.17 1.48 -4.25
CA VAL A 29 0.06 2.75 -3.56
C VAL A 29 -1.25 3.20 -2.92
N ILE A 30 -1.28 3.23 -1.59
CA ILE A 30 -2.45 3.63 -0.79
C ILE A 30 -2.18 5.02 -0.22
N LEU A 31 -2.94 6.02 -0.66
CA LEU A 31 -2.86 7.39 -0.14
C LEU A 31 -3.96 7.57 0.91
N SER A 32 -3.60 7.52 2.19
CA SER A 32 -4.57 7.59 3.28
C SER A 32 -3.90 7.98 4.60
N ASP A 33 -4.64 8.67 5.48
CA ASP A 33 -4.24 8.92 6.86
C ASP A 33 -4.58 7.75 7.81
N GLY A 34 -5.30 6.74 7.32
CA GLY A 34 -5.72 5.56 8.08
C GLY A 34 -6.96 5.78 8.94
N TRP A 35 -7.70 6.88 8.74
CA TRP A 35 -8.99 7.08 9.39
C TRP A 35 -10.09 6.28 8.70
N ASP A 36 -10.22 5.02 9.14
CA ASP A 36 -11.27 4.11 8.70
C ASP A 36 -12.45 4.09 9.69
N ARG A 37 -13.68 4.08 9.18
CA ARG A 37 -14.91 3.93 9.99
C ARG A 37 -15.44 2.50 10.05
N GLY A 38 -14.85 1.58 9.29
CA GLY A 38 -15.19 0.17 9.34
C GLY A 38 -14.59 -0.55 10.54
N GLU A 39 -14.78 -1.86 10.57
CA GLU A 39 -14.16 -2.73 11.56
C GLU A 39 -12.66 -2.92 11.23
N PRO A 40 -11.73 -2.61 12.15
CA PRO A 40 -10.29 -2.73 11.91
C PRO A 40 -9.84 -4.13 11.49
N GLN A 41 -10.55 -5.16 11.96
CA GLN A 41 -10.28 -6.57 11.61
C GLN A 41 -10.50 -6.83 10.13
N VAL A 42 -11.52 -6.21 9.53
CA VAL A 42 -11.75 -6.32 8.08
C VAL A 42 -10.56 -5.70 7.34
N LEU A 43 -10.13 -4.50 7.73
CA LEU A 43 -8.96 -3.87 7.10
C LEU A 43 -7.69 -4.72 7.23
N ALA A 44 -7.39 -5.24 8.43
CA ALA A 44 -6.22 -6.09 8.65
C ALA A 44 -6.27 -7.35 7.77
N GLU A 45 -7.41 -8.04 7.72
CA GLU A 45 -7.60 -9.23 6.88
C GLU A 45 -7.38 -8.91 5.40
N GLN A 46 -7.95 -7.81 4.91
CA GLN A 46 -7.84 -7.44 3.50
C GLN A 46 -6.45 -6.94 3.12
N MET A 47 -5.75 -6.26 4.03
CA MET A 47 -4.36 -5.88 3.84
C MET A 47 -3.45 -7.11 3.80
N LEU A 48 -3.65 -8.10 4.67
CA LEU A 48 -2.93 -9.37 4.63
C LEU A 48 -3.16 -10.11 3.31
N ARG A 49 -4.41 -10.18 2.84
CA ARG A 49 -4.75 -10.79 1.56
C ARG A 49 -4.06 -10.08 0.39
N LEU A 50 -4.03 -8.73 0.42
CA LEU A 50 -3.38 -7.92 -0.60
C LEU A 50 -1.86 -8.12 -0.60
N GLN A 51 -1.21 -8.03 0.56
CA GLN A 51 0.24 -8.17 0.71
C GLN A 51 0.75 -9.52 0.16
N ARG A 52 -0.02 -10.60 0.35
CA ARG A 52 0.34 -11.94 -0.15
C ARG A 52 0.40 -12.06 -1.68
N VAL A 53 -0.29 -11.19 -2.40
CA VAL A 53 -0.35 -11.23 -3.88
C VAL A 53 0.36 -10.05 -4.54
N ALA A 54 0.43 -8.91 -3.85
CA ALA A 54 1.15 -7.74 -4.31
C ALA A 54 2.64 -8.03 -4.46
N TYR A 55 3.29 -7.31 -5.37
CA TYR A 55 4.75 -7.21 -5.32
C TYR A 55 5.18 -6.38 -4.11
N ARG A 56 4.44 -5.28 -3.86
CA ARG A 56 4.73 -4.33 -2.80
C ARG A 56 3.51 -3.49 -2.45
N VAL A 57 3.37 -3.14 -1.19
CA VAL A 57 2.33 -2.26 -0.65
C VAL A 57 2.98 -1.03 -0.04
N ILE A 58 2.82 0.11 -0.70
CA ILE A 58 3.31 1.41 -0.28
C ILE A 58 2.14 2.20 0.29
N TRP A 59 2.28 2.68 1.51
CA TRP A 59 1.30 3.55 2.14
C TRP A 59 1.85 4.97 2.30
N VAL A 60 1.20 5.90 1.63
CA VAL A 60 1.53 7.33 1.60
C VAL A 60 0.61 8.04 2.59
N ASN A 61 1.17 8.50 3.71
CA ASN A 61 0.40 9.16 4.76
C ASN A 61 0.67 10.68 4.77
N PRO A 62 -0.35 11.51 4.49
CA PRO A 62 -0.17 12.97 4.45
C PRO A 62 0.10 13.58 5.83
N LEU A 63 -0.23 12.89 6.92
CA LEU A 63 -0.04 13.39 8.29
C LEU A 63 1.32 13.00 8.88
N LYS A 64 2.06 12.07 8.24
CA LYS A 64 3.30 11.48 8.79
C LYS A 64 4.38 12.51 9.14
N VAL A 65 4.48 13.62 8.41
CA VAL A 65 5.50 14.67 8.64
C VAL A 65 5.30 15.42 9.96
N SER A 66 4.11 15.32 10.55
CA SER A 66 3.77 16.11 11.73
C SER A 66 4.64 15.68 12.91
N PRO A 67 5.31 16.61 13.62
CA PRO A 67 6.09 16.28 14.81
C PRO A 67 5.24 15.51 15.82
N GLY A 68 5.74 14.37 16.28
CA GLY A 68 5.01 13.50 17.21
C GLY A 68 3.90 12.66 16.58
N TYR A 69 3.83 12.56 15.24
CA TYR A 69 2.92 11.65 14.57
C TYR A 69 3.08 10.22 15.09
N ALA A 70 1.97 9.61 15.48
CA ALA A 70 1.87 8.20 15.79
C ALA A 70 0.65 7.61 15.05
N PRO A 71 0.75 6.39 14.49
CA PRO A 71 -0.30 5.73 13.72
C PRO A 71 -1.42 5.17 14.64
N LEU A 72 -2.01 6.02 15.47
CA LEU A 72 -2.98 5.63 16.50
C LEU A 72 -4.39 5.42 15.97
N ALA A 73 -4.68 5.90 14.76
CA ALA A 73 -5.95 5.61 14.11
C ALA A 73 -6.10 4.09 13.96
N ARG A 74 -7.24 3.53 14.39
CA ARG A 74 -7.45 2.07 14.42
C ARG A 74 -7.23 1.43 13.04
N GLY A 75 -7.63 2.12 11.98
CA GLY A 75 -7.39 1.67 10.62
C GLY A 75 -5.91 1.64 10.27
N MET A 76 -5.16 2.70 10.60
CA MET A 76 -3.71 2.74 10.40
C MET A 76 -3.00 1.63 11.19
N ALA A 77 -3.34 1.44 12.46
CA ALA A 77 -2.76 0.39 13.30
C ALA A 77 -3.04 -1.01 12.74
N ALA A 78 -4.23 -1.25 12.19
CA ALA A 78 -4.59 -2.51 11.55
C ALA A 78 -3.85 -2.75 10.22
N ALA A 79 -3.58 -1.69 9.46
CA ALA A 79 -2.87 -1.80 8.18
C ALA A 79 -1.36 -1.95 8.36
N MET A 80 -0.77 -1.33 9.40
CA MET A 80 0.68 -1.21 9.59
C MET A 80 1.49 -2.51 9.43
N PRO A 81 1.05 -3.68 9.97
CA PRO A 81 1.82 -4.92 9.83
C PRO A 81 1.93 -5.46 8.40
N HIS A 82 1.17 -4.90 7.46
CA HIS A 82 1.01 -5.38 6.09
C HIS A 82 1.49 -4.37 5.04
N ILE A 83 2.21 -3.33 5.48
CA ILE A 83 2.77 -2.28 4.63
C ILE A 83 4.26 -2.54 4.49
N ASP A 84 4.78 -2.50 3.26
CA ASP A 84 6.21 -2.66 3.00
C ASP A 84 6.95 -1.32 3.13
N ASP A 85 6.35 -0.23 2.62
CA ASP A 85 6.87 1.12 2.79
C ASP A 85 5.81 2.06 3.34
N PHE A 86 6.17 2.76 4.40
CA PHE A 86 5.37 3.83 4.97
C PHE A 86 6.06 5.16 4.68
N VAL A 87 5.47 5.99 3.83
CA VAL A 87 6.11 7.23 3.32
C VAL A 87 5.23 8.44 3.58
N GLU A 88 5.85 9.61 3.50
CA GLU A 88 5.16 10.89 3.66
C GLU A 88 4.38 11.25 2.39
N GLY A 89 3.30 12.02 2.52
CA GLY A 89 2.42 12.40 1.40
C GLY A 89 2.08 13.88 1.31
N HIS A 90 2.84 14.74 1.98
CA HIS A 90 2.43 16.11 2.30
C HIS A 90 3.03 17.19 1.38
N SER A 91 3.94 16.82 0.47
CA SER A 91 4.67 17.77 -0.38
C SER A 91 5.02 17.16 -1.75
N LEU A 92 5.39 18.03 -2.70
CA LEU A 92 5.89 17.59 -4.00
C LEU A 92 7.18 16.77 -3.86
N GLU A 93 8.01 17.10 -2.87
CA GLU A 93 9.23 16.34 -2.58
C GLU A 93 8.91 14.92 -2.11
N ALA A 94 7.95 14.78 -1.20
CA ALA A 94 7.47 13.46 -0.77
C ALA A 94 6.89 12.64 -1.93
N LEU A 95 6.24 13.29 -2.91
CA LEU A 95 5.81 12.63 -4.14
C LEU A 95 6.98 12.24 -5.05
N ARG A 96 8.08 13.02 -5.09
CA ARG A 96 9.32 12.61 -5.79
C ARG A 96 9.93 11.38 -5.14
N GLU A 97 10.06 11.36 -3.82
CA GLU A 97 10.56 10.18 -3.08
C GLU A 97 9.71 8.94 -3.39
N LEU A 98 8.38 9.08 -3.42
CA LEU A 98 7.48 8.00 -3.85
C LEU A 98 7.79 7.52 -5.28
N THR A 99 8.01 8.43 -6.23
CA THR A 99 8.37 8.04 -7.61
C THR A 99 9.70 7.30 -7.68
N GLU A 100 10.67 7.65 -6.83
CA GLU A 100 11.95 6.94 -6.75
C GLU A 100 11.77 5.53 -6.18
N ILE A 101 10.97 5.37 -5.12
CA ILE A 101 10.67 4.05 -4.54
C ILE A 101 10.01 3.14 -5.58
N ILE A 102 9.05 3.66 -6.35
CA ILE A 102 8.40 2.91 -7.43
C ILE A 102 9.40 2.58 -8.56
N SER A 103 10.30 3.53 -8.89
CA SER A 103 11.24 3.39 -10.02
C SER A 103 12.44 2.49 -9.72
N ARG A 104 12.91 2.45 -8.47
CA ARG A 104 14.05 1.62 -8.04
C ARG A 104 13.81 0.14 -8.35
N GLU A 105 12.56 -0.27 -8.23
CA GLU A 105 12.07 -1.64 -8.47
C GLU A 105 11.90 -1.98 -9.95
N SER A 106 11.53 -0.99 -10.77
CA SER A 106 11.40 -1.15 -12.22
C SER A 106 12.72 -1.61 -12.87
N HIS A 107 13.85 -1.19 -12.29
CA HIS A 107 15.18 -1.48 -12.80
C HIS A 107 15.73 -2.85 -12.35
N GLU A 108 15.48 -3.28 -11.11
CA GLU A 108 15.89 -4.62 -10.64
C GLU A 108 15.07 -5.73 -11.31
N SER A 109 13.74 -5.59 -11.36
CA SER A 109 12.86 -6.56 -12.05
C SER A 109 13.10 -6.63 -13.57
N PHE A 110 13.65 -5.57 -14.20
CA PHE A 110 14.05 -5.58 -15.61
C PHE A 110 15.43 -6.23 -15.81
N LYS A 111 16.39 -5.99 -14.90
CA LYS A 111 17.70 -6.65 -14.91
C LYS A 111 17.59 -8.17 -14.77
N THR A 112 16.85 -8.68 -13.79
CA THR A 112 16.69 -10.12 -13.57
C THR A 112 16.11 -10.84 -14.78
N ARG A 113 15.10 -10.26 -15.44
CA ARG A 113 14.49 -10.81 -16.66
C ARG A 113 15.43 -10.87 -17.86
N LYS A 114 16.39 -9.95 -17.97
CA LYS A 114 17.37 -9.95 -19.08
C LYS A 114 18.45 -11.03 -18.90
N VAL A 115 18.75 -11.42 -17.66
CA VAL A 115 19.71 -12.49 -17.34
C VAL A 115 19.09 -13.87 -17.63
N GLU A 116 17.83 -14.09 -17.28
CA GLU A 116 17.12 -15.35 -17.53
C GLU A 116 16.81 -15.59 -19.02
N SER A 117 16.73 -14.56 -19.85
CA SER A 117 16.43 -14.71 -21.29
C SER A 117 17.67 -14.95 -22.17
N HIS A 118 18.87 -15.00 -21.58
CA HIS A 118 20.14 -15.22 -22.29
C HIS A 118 20.90 -16.45 -21.75
N ALA A 119 20.25 -17.28 -20.92
CA ALA A 119 20.72 -18.58 -20.45
C ALA A 119 19.85 -19.68 -21.06
#